data_AF-A0A9J6ESF0-F1
#
_entry.id   AF-A0A9J6ESF0-F1
#
_cell.length_a   1.000
_cell.length_b   1.000
_cell.length_c   1.000
_cell.angle_alpha   90.00
_cell.angle_beta   90.00
_cell.angle_gamma   90.00
#
_symmetry.space_group_name_H-M   'P 1'
#
loop_
_entity.id
_entity.type
_entity.pdbx_description
1 polymer ?
#
loop_
_entity_poly.entity_id
_entity_poly.type
_entity_poly.pdbx_seq_one_letter_code
_entity_poly.pdbx_strand_id
1 'polypeptide(L)'
;MPEWKDVPPYQSPVESPITYFRNFFDVTFLSHICEQSSLYSAQRNPNKVNSMTVNDLEQFIGTVLTMSLMKLPQLRMYWSQRFRVSQVADTMTRDRWKEIKQSLHFIDNQEAPDQNDPERDRLYKQGFPDIGASGNIVLRMASIVPRGLDYILYFDNWFCGVDLQVVLKKVGISSVGTVREARLKGCKLPSDKDLKKKGRGSYVEMATTFEGMAAKRKEMRPTI
;
A
#
# COMPACT_ATOMS: atom_id res chain seq x y z
N MET A 1 21.62 -5.93 29.72
CA MET A 1 20.62 -5.67 28.66
C MET A 1 20.92 -4.29 28.07
N PRO A 2 20.75 -4.06 26.77
CA PRO A 2 20.88 -2.70 26.24
C PRO A 2 19.80 -1.80 26.86
N GLU A 3 20.22 -0.67 27.42
CA GLU A 3 19.32 0.40 27.85
C GLU A 3 19.02 1.32 26.66
N TRP A 4 17.73 1.48 26.35
CA TRP A 4 17.26 2.41 25.33
C TRP A 4 17.36 3.84 25.88
N LYS A 5 18.28 4.65 25.32
CA LYS A 5 18.55 6.02 25.79
C LYS A 5 17.68 7.10 25.15
N ASP A 6 16.86 6.74 24.16
CA ASP A 6 16.09 7.71 23.36
C ASP A 6 14.58 7.50 23.57
N VAL A 7 14.09 7.80 24.78
CA VAL A 7 12.65 8.03 24.95
C VAL A 7 12.35 9.38 24.27
N PRO A 8 11.47 9.46 23.26
CA PRO A 8 11.16 10.71 22.60
C PRO A 8 10.72 11.77 23.62
N PRO A 9 11.14 13.04 23.48
CA PRO A 9 10.88 14.10 24.45
C PRO A 9 9.39 14.47 24.58
N TYR A 10 8.52 13.89 23.76
CA TYR A 10 7.09 14.18 23.72
C TYR A 10 6.30 12.95 24.20
N GLN A 11 5.95 12.94 25.49
CA GLN A 11 4.90 12.06 26.00
C GLN A 11 3.55 12.73 25.73
N SER A 12 3.04 12.62 24.49
CA SER A 12 1.63 12.94 24.27
C SER A 12 0.79 12.01 25.15
N PRO A 13 -0.33 12.48 25.72
CA PRO A 13 -1.26 11.59 26.41
C PRO A 13 -1.61 10.42 25.49
N VAL A 14 -1.58 9.20 26.04
CA VAL A 14 -2.04 8.02 25.30
C VAL A 14 -3.54 8.16 25.11
N GLU A 15 -3.98 8.28 23.86
CA GLU A 15 -5.40 8.40 23.53
C GLU A 15 -6.08 7.03 23.51
N SER A 16 -7.41 7.04 23.49
CA SER A 16 -8.16 5.80 23.32
C SER A 16 -7.92 5.21 21.91
N PRO A 17 -7.94 3.87 21.73
CA PRO A 17 -7.73 3.25 20.42
C PRO A 17 -8.65 3.78 19.30
N ILE A 18 -9.88 4.16 19.63
CA ILE A 18 -10.83 4.73 18.67
C ILE A 18 -10.39 6.12 18.17
N THR A 19 -9.68 6.91 18.98
CA THR A 19 -9.16 8.21 18.56
C THR A 19 -8.11 8.04 17.47
N TYR A 20 -7.15 7.13 17.66
CA TYR A 20 -6.16 6.82 16.63
C TYR A 20 -6.81 6.28 15.34
N PHE A 21 -7.84 5.44 15.45
CA PHE A 21 -8.58 4.95 14.29
C PHE A 21 -9.22 6.10 13.48
N ARG A 22 -9.82 7.07 14.17
CA ARG A 22 -10.48 8.22 13.54
C ARG A 22 -9.51 9.20 12.87
N ASN A 23 -8.22 9.13 13.15
CA ASN A 23 -7.20 9.88 12.40
C ASN A 23 -7.06 9.35 10.95
N PHE A 24 -7.44 8.10 10.69
CA PHE A 24 -7.41 7.49 9.35
C PHE A 24 -8.80 7.37 8.72
N PHE A 25 -9.84 7.20 9.55
CA PHE A 25 -11.24 7.06 9.14
C PHE A 25 -12.07 8.17 9.78
N ASP A 26 -11.82 9.41 9.33
CA ASP A 26 -12.60 10.54 9.78
C ASP A 26 -14.04 10.50 9.22
N VAL A 27 -14.92 11.33 9.79
CA VAL A 27 -16.34 11.38 9.40
C VAL A 27 -16.53 11.78 7.94
N THR A 28 -15.67 12.64 7.40
CA THR A 28 -15.73 13.10 6.02
C THR A 28 -15.44 11.95 5.06
N PHE A 29 -14.38 11.19 5.32
CA PHE A 29 -14.01 10.02 4.54
C PHE A 29 -15.05 8.91 4.63
N LEU A 30 -15.58 8.64 5.82
CA LEU A 30 -16.66 7.66 5.99
C LEU A 30 -17.94 8.09 5.26
N SER A 31 -18.28 9.38 5.27
CA SER A 31 -19.44 9.92 4.56
C SER A 31 -19.26 9.78 3.05
N HIS A 32 -18.08 10.10 2.52
CA HIS A 32 -17.73 9.87 1.12
C HIS A 32 -17.91 8.41 0.71
N ILE A 33 -17.42 7.45 1.51
CA ILE A 33 -17.61 6.02 1.23
C ILE A 33 -19.10 5.66 1.20
N CYS A 34 -19.90 6.19 2.12
CA CYS A 34 -21.34 5.95 2.16
C CYS A 34 -22.04 6.46 0.91
N GLU A 35 -21.71 7.67 0.47
CA GLU A 35 -22.24 8.28 -0.75
C GLU A 35 -21.89 7.45 -1.98
N GLN A 36 -20.60 7.15 -2.17
CA GLN A 36 -20.13 6.38 -3.34
C GLN A 36 -20.70 4.96 -3.37
N SER A 37 -20.83 4.31 -2.20
CA SER A 37 -21.45 2.98 -2.10
C SER A 37 -22.96 3.01 -2.42
N SER A 38 -23.65 4.05 -1.98
CA SER A 38 -25.08 4.24 -2.25
C SER A 38 -25.32 4.51 -3.75
N LEU A 39 -24.52 5.39 -4.36
CA LEU A 39 -24.53 5.65 -5.80
C LEU A 39 -24.28 4.37 -6.60
N TYR A 40 -23.25 3.60 -6.24
CA TYR A 40 -22.95 2.32 -6.88
C TYR A 40 -24.13 1.35 -6.82
N SER A 41 -24.80 1.25 -5.67
CA SER A 41 -25.96 0.38 -5.52
C SER A 41 -27.13 0.81 -6.42
N ALA A 42 -27.37 2.12 -6.55
CA ALA A 42 -28.40 2.67 -7.43
C ALA A 42 -28.07 2.44 -8.90
N GLN A 43 -26.80 2.59 -9.30
CA GLN A 43 -26.34 2.30 -10.66
C GLN A 43 -26.53 0.81 -11.02
N ARG A 44 -26.34 -0.10 -10.07
CA ARG A 44 -26.51 -1.55 -10.29
C ARG A 44 -27.97 -2.00 -10.31
N ASN A 45 -28.79 -1.47 -9.41
CA ASN A 45 -30.20 -1.79 -9.34
C ASN A 45 -30.97 -0.60 -8.76
N PRO A 46 -31.55 0.27 -9.63
CA PRO A 46 -32.32 1.43 -9.20
C PRO A 46 -33.51 1.09 -8.29
N ASN A 47 -34.04 -0.14 -8.38
CA ASN A 47 -35.18 -0.59 -7.59
C ASN A 47 -34.77 -1.13 -6.20
N LYS A 48 -33.47 -1.27 -5.93
CA LYS A 48 -32.95 -1.78 -4.65
C LYS A 48 -31.69 -1.02 -4.24
N VAL A 49 -31.83 0.30 -4.09
CA VAL A 49 -30.75 1.18 -3.59
C VAL A 49 -30.42 0.79 -2.15
N ASN A 50 -29.15 0.50 -1.91
CA ASN A 50 -28.63 0.30 -0.56
C ASN A 50 -28.22 1.64 0.03
N SER A 51 -29.12 2.27 0.79
CA SER A 51 -28.78 3.46 1.56
C SER A 51 -27.96 3.05 2.79
N MET A 52 -26.68 3.42 2.81
CA MET A 52 -25.75 3.15 3.91
C MET A 52 -25.50 4.43 4.71
N THR A 53 -25.62 4.34 6.04
CA THR A 53 -25.25 5.43 6.94
C THR A 53 -23.80 5.30 7.41
N VAL A 54 -23.22 6.38 7.95
CA VAL A 54 -21.88 6.32 8.59
C VAL A 54 -21.86 5.30 9.73
N ASN A 55 -22.93 5.22 10.52
CA ASN A 55 -23.03 4.23 11.61
C ASN A 55 -23.07 2.80 11.08
N ASP A 56 -23.79 2.52 9.97
CA ASP A 56 -23.75 1.20 9.32
C ASP A 56 -22.32 0.84 8.88
N LEU A 57 -21.59 1.80 8.33
CA LEU A 57 -20.22 1.59 7.87
C LEU A 57 -19.24 1.41 9.04
N GLU A 58 -19.36 2.18 10.11
CA GLU A 58 -18.57 2.01 11.34
C GLU A 58 -18.83 0.62 11.96
N GLN A 59 -20.10 0.21 12.06
CA GLN A 59 -20.47 -1.15 12.50
C GLN A 59 -19.88 -2.22 11.59
N PHE A 60 -19.98 -2.05 10.27
CA PHE A 60 -19.39 -2.97 9.29
C PHE A 60 -17.87 -3.09 9.48
N ILE A 61 -17.14 -1.97 9.59
CA ILE A 61 -15.69 -1.98 9.82
C ILE A 61 -15.36 -2.64 11.16
N GLY A 62 -16.10 -2.33 12.23
CA GLY A 62 -15.96 -2.96 13.54
C GLY A 62 -16.15 -4.48 13.50
N THR A 63 -17.12 -4.96 12.72
CA THR A 63 -17.28 -6.41 12.51
C THR A 63 -16.11 -7.02 11.74
N VAL A 64 -15.59 -6.36 10.70
CA VAL A 64 -14.41 -6.83 9.94
C VAL A 64 -13.18 -6.95 10.85
N LEU A 65 -12.95 -5.94 11.70
CA LEU A 65 -11.86 -5.96 12.69
C LEU A 65 -12.05 -7.12 13.69
N THR A 66 -13.25 -7.30 14.22
CA THR A 66 -13.56 -8.40 15.14
C THR A 66 -13.35 -9.78 14.50
N MET A 67 -13.79 -9.97 13.26
CA MET A 67 -13.59 -11.21 12.50
C MET A 67 -12.12 -11.49 12.18
N SER A 68 -11.29 -10.45 12.07
CA SER A 68 -9.85 -10.61 11.86
C SER A 68 -9.15 -11.20 13.09
N LEU A 69 -9.66 -10.89 14.29
CA LEU A 69 -9.19 -11.42 15.57
C LEU A 69 -9.73 -12.83 15.82
N MET A 70 -11.04 -13.03 15.63
CA MET A 70 -11.73 -14.30 15.88
C MET A 70 -12.10 -15.00 14.58
N LYS A 71 -11.14 -15.59 13.88
CA LYS A 71 -11.37 -16.19 12.57
C LYS A 71 -12.21 -17.46 12.65
N LEU A 72 -13.38 -17.45 12.00
CA LEU A 72 -14.20 -18.65 11.76
C LEU A 72 -14.06 -19.15 10.31
N PRO A 73 -14.13 -20.48 10.05
CA PRO A 73 -13.96 -21.04 8.72
C PRO A 73 -14.97 -20.56 7.67
N GLN A 74 -16.17 -20.15 8.11
CA GLN A 74 -17.23 -19.68 7.23
C GLN A 74 -17.92 -18.45 7.81
N LEU A 75 -18.16 -17.44 6.95
CA LEU A 75 -18.79 -16.18 7.34
C LEU A 75 -20.12 -16.36 8.06
N ARG A 76 -20.96 -17.32 7.66
CA ARG A 76 -22.28 -17.50 8.30
C ARG A 76 -22.18 -17.96 9.76
N MET A 77 -21.03 -18.51 10.18
CA MET A 77 -20.86 -19.05 11.52
C MET A 77 -20.88 -17.96 12.60
N TYR A 78 -20.42 -16.74 12.30
CA TYR A 78 -20.46 -15.61 13.24
C TYR A 78 -21.87 -15.32 13.75
N TRP A 79 -22.90 -15.57 12.94
CA TRP A 79 -24.32 -15.39 13.27
C TRP A 79 -25.04 -16.70 13.62
N SER A 80 -24.35 -17.84 13.58
CA SER A 80 -24.96 -19.15 13.90
C SER A 80 -25.12 -19.31 15.41
N GLN A 81 -26.11 -20.07 15.87
CA GLN A 81 -26.32 -20.29 17.30
C GLN A 81 -25.13 -20.96 17.99
N ARG A 82 -24.53 -21.97 17.35
CA ARG A 82 -23.45 -22.77 17.94
C ARG A 82 -22.11 -22.03 18.03
N PHE A 83 -21.83 -21.13 17.10
CA PHE A 83 -20.55 -20.41 17.00
C PHE A 83 -20.77 -18.90 17.02
N ARG A 84 -21.85 -18.44 17.67
CA ARG A 84 -22.24 -17.03 17.70
C ARG A 84 -21.10 -16.20 18.28
N VAL A 85 -20.72 -15.16 17.56
CA VAL A 85 -19.85 -14.11 18.09
C VAL A 85 -20.74 -12.92 18.36
N SER A 86 -21.15 -12.71 19.61
CA SER A 86 -22.09 -11.65 20.01
C SER A 86 -21.67 -10.28 19.51
N GLN A 87 -20.38 -9.93 19.62
CA GLN A 87 -19.82 -8.66 19.14
C GLN A 87 -20.02 -8.44 17.64
N VAL A 88 -20.20 -9.50 16.84
CA VAL A 88 -20.53 -9.40 15.42
C VAL A 88 -22.04 -9.47 15.22
N ALA A 89 -22.66 -10.49 15.79
CA ALA A 89 -24.03 -10.88 15.46
C ALA A 89 -25.11 -10.02 16.13
N ASP A 90 -24.78 -9.35 17.23
CA ASP A 90 -25.65 -8.37 17.90
C ASP A 90 -25.44 -6.96 17.31
N THR A 91 -24.27 -6.68 16.74
CA THR A 91 -23.93 -5.38 16.12
C THR A 91 -24.68 -5.15 14.82
N MET A 92 -24.73 -6.15 13.93
CA MET A 92 -25.50 -6.05 12.68
C MET A 92 -25.94 -7.43 12.17
N THR A 93 -26.98 -7.47 11.36
CA THR A 93 -27.44 -8.74 10.78
C THR A 93 -26.50 -9.23 9.68
N ARG A 94 -26.46 -10.55 9.48
CA ARG A 94 -25.68 -11.18 8.40
C ARG A 94 -26.03 -10.63 7.03
N ASP A 95 -27.32 -10.39 6.79
CA ASP A 95 -27.81 -9.97 5.49
C ASP A 95 -27.49 -8.49 5.23
N ARG A 96 -27.62 -7.63 6.25
CA ARG A 96 -27.13 -6.23 6.18
C ARG A 96 -25.62 -6.17 5.92
N TRP A 97 -24.84 -6.98 6.62
CA TRP A 97 -23.39 -7.07 6.40
C TRP A 97 -23.04 -7.47 4.96
N LYS A 98 -23.77 -8.44 4.39
CA LYS A 98 -23.59 -8.87 3.00
C LYS A 98 -23.98 -7.78 2.01
N GLU A 99 -25.09 -7.09 2.24
CA GLU A 99 -25.55 -5.99 1.39
C GLU A 99 -24.50 -4.87 1.34
N ILE A 100 -24.00 -4.43 2.49
CA ILE A 100 -22.91 -3.43 2.57
C ILE A 100 -21.67 -3.93 1.84
N LYS A 101 -21.22 -5.17 2.12
CA LYS A 101 -20.04 -5.73 1.44
C LYS A 101 -20.18 -5.75 -0.08
N GLN A 102 -21.38 -6.03 -0.60
CA GLN A 102 -21.64 -6.11 -2.03
C GLN A 102 -21.76 -4.74 -2.72
N SER A 103 -22.10 -3.69 -1.96
CA SER A 103 -22.24 -2.33 -2.49
C SER A 103 -21.06 -1.41 -2.16
N LEU A 104 -20.08 -1.87 -1.37
CA LEU A 104 -18.95 -1.04 -0.92
C LEU A 104 -18.16 -0.49 -2.12
N HIS A 105 -18.12 0.84 -2.23
CA HIS A 105 -17.51 1.56 -3.34
C HIS A 105 -16.89 2.87 -2.86
N PHE A 106 -15.87 3.35 -3.56
CA PHE A 106 -15.02 4.46 -3.10
C PHE A 106 -14.89 5.62 -4.11
N ILE A 107 -15.34 5.42 -5.35
CA ILE A 107 -15.17 6.34 -6.50
C ILE A 107 -16.48 6.32 -7.30
N ASP A 108 -16.86 7.40 -7.96
CA ASP A 108 -18.00 7.36 -8.87
C ASP A 108 -17.60 6.66 -10.19
N ASN A 109 -18.38 5.67 -10.63
CA ASN A 109 -18.14 5.02 -11.92
C ASN A 109 -18.29 5.96 -13.11
N GLN A 110 -19.01 7.08 -12.99
CA GLN A 110 -19.08 8.07 -14.06
C GLN A 110 -17.76 8.81 -14.27
N GLU A 111 -16.90 8.86 -13.25
CA GLU A 111 -15.56 9.43 -13.33
C GLU A 111 -14.50 8.37 -13.69
N ALA A 112 -14.90 7.12 -13.90
CA ALA A 112 -13.98 6.08 -14.29
C ALA A 112 -13.45 6.34 -15.72
N PRO A 113 -12.13 6.28 -15.95
CA PRO A 113 -11.57 6.42 -17.30
C PRO A 113 -12.09 5.31 -18.22
N ASP A 114 -12.27 5.64 -19.51
CA ASP A 114 -12.78 4.71 -20.53
C ASP A 114 -11.98 3.41 -20.50
N GLN A 115 -12.69 2.28 -20.43
CA GLN A 115 -12.06 0.98 -20.34
C GLN A 115 -11.19 0.63 -21.54
N ASN A 116 -11.50 1.20 -22.71
CA ASN A 116 -10.84 0.95 -23.97
C ASN A 116 -9.78 2.01 -24.32
N ASP A 117 -9.58 3.01 -23.47
CA ASP A 117 -8.55 4.02 -23.69
C ASP A 117 -7.14 3.34 -23.62
N PRO A 118 -6.32 3.41 -24.69
CA PRO A 118 -4.97 2.85 -24.68
C PRO A 118 -4.02 3.54 -23.68
N GLU A 119 -4.35 4.75 -23.22
CA GLU A 119 -3.63 5.47 -22.16
C GLU A 119 -4.21 5.22 -20.75
N ARG A 120 -5.19 4.31 -20.63
CA ARG A 120 -5.84 3.97 -19.35
C ARG A 120 -4.86 3.33 -18.38
N ASP A 121 -4.33 4.13 -17.46
CA ASP A 121 -3.68 3.61 -16.27
C ASP A 121 -4.72 2.97 -15.33
N ARG A 122 -4.58 1.66 -15.08
CA ARG A 122 -5.41 0.94 -14.12
C ARG A 122 -5.28 1.47 -12.69
N LEU A 123 -4.29 2.32 -12.42
CA LEU A 123 -3.94 2.89 -11.12
C LEU A 123 -3.89 4.44 -11.14
N TYR A 124 -4.54 5.12 -12.09
CA TYR A 124 -4.31 6.52 -12.44
C TYR A 124 -4.17 7.51 -11.26
N LYS A 125 -3.05 8.21 -11.25
CA LYS A 125 -2.95 9.64 -10.89
C LYS A 125 -2.15 10.35 -11.97
N GLN A 126 -2.68 11.46 -12.45
CA GLN A 126 -2.06 12.33 -13.45
C GLN A 126 -0.69 12.84 -12.98
N GLY A 127 0.32 12.84 -13.87
CA GLY A 127 1.58 13.57 -13.67
C GLY A 127 2.86 12.76 -13.35
N PHE A 128 2.84 11.43 -13.42
CA PHE A 128 4.05 10.59 -13.29
C PHE A 128 4.43 9.93 -14.61
N PRO A 129 5.74 9.74 -14.91
CA PRO A 129 6.17 8.99 -16.09
C PRO A 129 5.79 7.51 -15.94
N ASP A 130 5.36 6.88 -17.03
CA ASP A 130 5.18 5.43 -17.07
C ASP A 130 6.55 4.75 -17.20
N ILE A 131 6.96 4.06 -16.14
CA ILE A 131 8.20 3.29 -16.05
C ILE A 131 7.92 1.79 -15.83
N GLY A 132 6.72 1.36 -16.21
CA GLY A 132 6.21 0.00 -16.06
C GLY A 132 5.52 -0.27 -14.72
N ALA A 133 4.71 -1.33 -14.70
CA ALA A 133 3.76 -1.62 -13.62
C ALA A 133 4.37 -1.57 -12.21
N SER A 134 5.56 -2.14 -11.99
CA SER A 134 6.20 -2.14 -10.67
C SER A 134 6.75 -0.77 -10.27
N GLY A 135 7.30 -0.01 -11.22
CA GLY A 135 7.84 1.33 -10.95
C GLY A 135 6.73 2.34 -10.66
N ASN A 136 5.63 2.27 -11.40
CA ASN A 136 4.47 3.16 -11.23
C ASN A 136 3.86 3.02 -9.82
N ILE A 137 3.81 1.79 -9.27
CA ILE A 137 3.37 1.56 -7.88
C ILE A 137 4.28 2.29 -6.89
N VAL A 138 5.61 2.19 -7.06
CA VAL A 138 6.56 2.87 -6.15
C VAL A 138 6.47 4.38 -6.29
N LEU A 139 6.38 4.94 -7.50
CA LEU A 139 6.23 6.38 -7.68
C LEU A 139 4.97 6.91 -7.01
N ARG A 140 3.86 6.16 -7.10
CA ARG A 140 2.62 6.52 -6.42
C ARG A 140 2.76 6.49 -4.89
N MET A 141 3.40 5.47 -4.33
CA MET A 141 3.66 5.43 -2.88
C MET A 141 4.65 6.51 -2.45
N ALA A 142 5.64 6.83 -3.29
CA ALA A 142 6.62 7.87 -3.01
C ALA A 142 6.04 9.29 -3.10
N SER A 143 4.83 9.48 -3.66
CA SER A 143 4.24 10.82 -3.83
C SER A 143 3.94 11.52 -2.51
N ILE A 144 3.76 10.77 -1.41
CA ILE A 144 3.55 11.33 -0.08
C ILE A 144 4.84 11.69 0.64
N VAL A 145 5.99 11.25 0.12
CA VAL A 145 7.29 11.48 0.74
C VAL A 145 7.75 12.90 0.41
N PRO A 146 8.11 13.73 1.41
CA PRO A 146 8.60 15.07 1.15
C PRO A 146 9.85 15.05 0.28
N ARG A 147 9.90 15.95 -0.71
CA ARG A 147 10.99 16.06 -1.67
C ARG A 147 12.13 16.90 -1.11
N GLY A 148 13.38 16.52 -1.41
CA GLY A 148 14.56 17.31 -1.03
C GLY A 148 14.92 17.28 0.46
N LEU A 149 14.34 16.36 1.23
CA LEU A 149 14.66 16.14 2.66
C LEU A 149 15.50 14.86 2.88
N ASP A 150 16.25 14.43 1.86
CA ASP A 150 17.17 13.29 1.91
C ASP A 150 16.58 11.95 2.41
N TYR A 151 15.26 11.76 2.21
CA TYR A 151 14.64 10.46 2.42
C TYR A 151 15.27 9.40 1.50
N ILE A 152 15.49 8.20 2.06
CA ILE A 152 16.00 7.04 1.33
C ILE A 152 14.91 5.97 1.28
N LEU A 153 14.47 5.61 0.07
CA LEU A 153 13.54 4.53 -0.15
C LEU A 153 14.26 3.20 -0.34
N TYR A 154 13.84 2.20 0.42
CA TYR A 154 14.30 0.82 0.29
C TYR A 154 13.19 -0.03 -0.33
N PHE A 155 13.52 -0.81 -1.36
CA PHE A 155 12.54 -1.69 -2.01
C PHE A 155 13.13 -3.04 -2.42
N ASP A 156 12.25 -4.04 -2.43
CA ASP A 156 12.55 -5.41 -2.88
C ASP A 156 12.95 -5.45 -4.38
N ASN A 157 13.63 -6.52 -4.78
CA ASN A 157 14.01 -6.78 -6.17
C ASN A 157 12.84 -6.71 -7.15
N TRP A 158 11.64 -7.06 -6.72
CA TRP A 158 10.47 -7.03 -7.60
C TRP A 158 10.24 -5.62 -8.15
N PHE A 159 10.39 -4.61 -7.30
CA PHE A 159 10.14 -3.21 -7.61
C PHE A 159 11.39 -2.44 -8.08
N CYS A 160 12.56 -3.04 -7.94
CA CYS A 160 13.83 -2.38 -8.26
C CYS A 160 14.11 -2.33 -9.77
N GLY A 161 14.15 -1.12 -10.32
CA GLY A 161 14.53 -0.82 -11.70
C GLY A 161 15.35 0.46 -11.79
N VAL A 162 16.20 0.57 -12.83
CA VAL A 162 17.10 1.73 -13.00
C VAL A 162 16.30 3.00 -13.28
N ASP A 163 15.30 2.93 -14.16
CA ASP A 163 14.44 4.08 -14.51
C ASP A 163 13.72 4.66 -13.28
N LEU A 164 13.28 3.79 -12.36
CA LEU A 164 12.69 4.22 -11.08
C LEU A 164 13.69 5.01 -10.22
N GLN A 165 14.92 4.52 -10.07
CA GLN A 165 15.94 5.21 -9.28
C GLN A 165 16.30 6.58 -9.86
N VAL A 166 16.34 6.68 -11.18
CA VAL A 166 16.59 7.93 -11.93
C VAL A 166 15.46 8.93 -11.66
N VAL A 167 14.19 8.52 -11.77
CA VAL A 167 13.05 9.39 -11.50
C VAL A 167 13.03 9.86 -10.04
N LEU A 168 13.25 8.95 -9.09
CA LEU A 168 13.31 9.30 -7.66
C LEU A 168 14.44 10.30 -7.37
N LYS A 169 15.61 10.12 -8.00
CA LYS A 169 16.74 11.04 -7.82
C LYS A 169 16.45 12.43 -8.38
N LYS A 170 15.76 12.55 -9.53
CA LYS A 170 15.31 13.84 -10.10
C LYS A 170 14.40 14.61 -9.13
N VAL A 171 13.60 13.91 -8.33
CA VAL A 171 12.71 14.53 -7.33
C VAL A 171 13.33 14.66 -5.94
N GLY A 172 14.65 14.45 -5.81
CA GLY A 172 15.38 14.63 -4.56
C GLY A 172 15.14 13.52 -3.53
N ILE A 173 14.73 12.32 -3.98
CA ILE A 173 14.56 11.14 -3.14
C ILE A 173 15.67 10.15 -3.50
N SER A 174 16.44 9.73 -2.50
CA SER A 174 17.45 8.69 -2.69
C SER A 174 16.78 7.31 -2.61
N SER A 175 17.39 6.30 -3.21
CA SER A 175 16.84 4.95 -3.17
C SER A 175 17.91 3.86 -3.19
N VAL A 176 17.56 2.71 -2.61
CA VAL A 176 18.40 1.53 -2.53
C VAL A 176 17.52 0.29 -2.75
N GLY A 177 18.01 -0.66 -3.52
CA GLY A 177 17.33 -1.93 -3.70
C GLY A 177 18.24 -2.98 -4.30
N THR A 178 17.76 -4.22 -4.29
CA THR A 178 18.42 -5.33 -4.96
C THR A 178 17.94 -5.36 -6.41
N VAL A 179 18.84 -5.39 -7.40
CA VAL A 179 18.44 -5.39 -8.82
C VAL A 179 18.69 -6.77 -9.41
N ARG A 180 17.75 -7.27 -10.23
CA ARG A 180 17.97 -8.48 -11.03
C ARG A 180 18.91 -8.17 -12.18
N GLU A 181 19.89 -9.02 -12.44
CA GLU A 181 20.91 -8.82 -13.49
C GLU A 181 20.29 -8.49 -14.86
N ALA A 182 19.21 -9.18 -15.25
CA ALA A 182 18.49 -8.94 -16.50
C ALA A 182 17.93 -7.50 -16.68
N ARG A 183 17.84 -6.71 -15.60
CA ARG A 183 17.35 -5.32 -15.62
C ARG A 183 18.49 -4.30 -15.73
N LEU A 184 19.75 -4.73 -15.65
CA LEU A 184 20.94 -3.87 -15.73
C LEU A 184 21.43 -3.77 -17.18
N LYS A 185 20.69 -3.03 -18.02
CA LYS A 185 21.03 -2.82 -19.43
C LYS A 185 22.46 -2.26 -19.56
N GLY A 186 23.33 -2.97 -20.26
CA GLY A 186 24.71 -2.53 -20.55
C GLY A 186 25.73 -2.71 -19.41
N CYS A 187 25.31 -3.15 -18.22
CA CYS A 187 26.22 -3.44 -17.12
C CYS A 187 26.50 -4.94 -17.05
N LYS A 188 27.69 -5.36 -17.50
CA LYS A 188 28.12 -6.77 -17.42
C LYS A 188 28.80 -7.01 -16.08
N LEU A 189 28.09 -7.66 -15.16
CA LEU A 189 28.64 -8.07 -13.88
C LEU A 189 29.49 -9.34 -14.07
N PRO A 190 30.56 -9.53 -13.27
CA PRO A 190 31.28 -10.79 -13.23
C PRO A 190 30.35 -11.93 -12.81
N SER A 191 30.51 -13.10 -13.42
CA SER A 191 29.66 -14.24 -13.09
C SER A 191 29.90 -14.73 -11.67
N ASP A 192 28.90 -15.40 -11.09
CA ASP A 192 29.04 -16.09 -9.80
C ASP A 192 30.25 -17.03 -9.76
N LYS A 193 30.60 -17.65 -10.89
CA LYS A 193 31.76 -18.54 -11.00
C LYS A 193 33.07 -17.78 -10.84
N ASP A 194 33.16 -16.58 -11.41
CA ASP A 194 34.35 -15.74 -11.30
C ASP A 194 34.51 -15.15 -9.90
N LEU A 195 33.40 -14.77 -9.27
CA LEU A 195 33.41 -14.27 -7.88
C LEU A 195 33.78 -15.36 -6.88
N LYS A 196 33.28 -16.59 -7.06
CA LYS A 196 33.65 -17.74 -6.21
C LYS A 196 35.15 -18.03 -6.20
N LYS A 197 35.83 -17.86 -7.35
CA LYS A 197 37.28 -18.05 -7.45
C LYS A 197 38.07 -17.03 -6.62
N LYS A 198 37.53 -15.83 -6.39
CA LYS A 198 38.18 -14.78 -5.59
C LYS A 198 38.08 -15.03 -4.08
N GLY A 199 37.25 -15.99 -3.65
CA GLY A 199 37.04 -16.34 -2.25
C GLY A 199 35.78 -15.73 -1.66
N ARG A 200 35.25 -16.37 -0.61
CA ARG A 200 34.03 -15.94 0.09
C ARG A 200 34.19 -14.52 0.65
N GLY A 201 33.17 -13.68 0.46
CA GLY A 201 33.21 -12.26 0.87
C GLY A 201 33.73 -11.31 -0.22
N SER A 202 34.20 -11.85 -1.36
CA SER A 202 34.57 -11.02 -2.52
C SER A 202 33.37 -10.30 -3.11
N TYR A 203 33.55 -9.03 -3.47
CA TYR A 203 32.54 -8.21 -4.13
C TYR A 203 33.15 -7.42 -5.29
N VAL A 204 32.28 -6.89 -6.14
CA VAL A 204 32.65 -5.99 -7.23
C VAL A 204 31.68 -4.81 -7.20
N GLU A 205 32.25 -3.61 -7.27
CA GLU A 205 31.53 -2.36 -7.41
C GLU A 205 31.61 -1.89 -8.86
N MET A 206 30.48 -1.45 -9.39
CA MET A 206 30.40 -0.77 -10.66
C MET A 206 29.52 0.46 -10.47
N ALA A 207 29.95 1.58 -11.05
CA ALA A 207 29.17 2.80 -11.14
C ALA A 207 28.87 3.06 -12.62
N THR A 208 27.66 3.51 -12.90
CA THR A 208 27.26 3.93 -14.24
C THR A 208 26.55 5.27 -14.16
N THR A 209 26.61 6.02 -15.24
CA THR A 209 25.80 7.23 -15.42
C THR A 209 24.65 6.87 -16.35
N PHE A 210 23.42 7.13 -15.93
CA PHE A 210 22.22 6.93 -16.75
C PHE A 210 21.48 8.26 -16.83
N GLU A 211 21.24 8.76 -18.05
CA GLU A 211 20.68 10.11 -18.30
C GLU A 211 21.37 11.25 -17.52
N GLY A 212 22.70 11.19 -17.38
CA GLY A 212 23.46 12.22 -16.66
C GLY A 212 23.40 12.13 -15.13
N MET A 213 22.69 11.16 -14.54
CA MET A 213 22.72 10.88 -13.10
C MET A 213 23.55 9.64 -12.77
N ALA A 214 24.40 9.75 -11.75
CA ALA A 214 25.24 8.65 -11.30
C ALA A 214 24.41 7.64 -10.49
N ALA A 215 24.31 6.41 -11.00
CA ALA A 215 23.87 5.25 -10.24
C ALA A 215 25.12 4.60 -9.61
N LYS A 216 25.21 4.65 -8.28
CA LYS A 216 26.28 4.03 -7.49
C LYS A 216 25.69 2.95 -6.59
N ARG A 217 26.37 1.81 -6.47
CA ARG A 217 26.04 0.76 -5.50
C ARG A 217 26.89 0.97 -4.24
N LYS A 218 26.29 1.24 -3.08
CA LYS A 218 26.99 1.33 -1.79
C LYS A 218 26.30 0.49 -0.69
N GLU A 219 27.12 0.02 0.24
CA GLU A 219 27.01 -1.16 1.13
C GLU A 219 26.04 -1.09 2.33
N MET A 220 25.74 -2.28 2.88
CA MET A 220 25.53 -2.49 4.33
C MET A 220 26.66 -3.40 4.86
N ARG A 221 27.30 -3.01 5.97
CA ARG A 221 28.45 -3.73 6.57
C ARG A 221 28.03 -5.08 7.15
N PRO A 222 28.91 -6.09 7.17
CA PRO A 222 28.83 -7.14 8.18
C PRO A 222 29.34 -6.55 9.51
N THR A 223 28.45 -6.41 10.49
CA THR A 223 28.89 -6.34 11.88
C THR A 223 29.39 -7.73 12.26
N ILE A 224 30.63 -7.80 12.74
CA ILE A 224 31.29 -9.01 13.27
C ILE A 224 30.49 -9.53 14.47
#